data_AF-A0A7J2Y933-F1
#
_entry.id   AF-A0A7J2Y933-F1
#
_cell.length_a   1.000
_cell.length_b   1.000
_cell.length_c   1.000
_cell.angle_alpha   90.00
_cell.angle_beta   90.00
_cell.angle_gamma   90.00
#
_symmetry.space_group_name_H-M   'P 1'
#
loop_
_entity.id
_entity.type
_entity.pdbx_description
1 polymer ?
#
loop_
_entity_poly.entity_id
_entity_poly.type
_entity_poly.pdbx_seq_one_letter_code
_entity_poly.pdbx_strand_id
1 'polypeptide(L)'
;MLFSSNVNITSAMHVRRAQLGITLIIGLLAVGGIYNIVIAVLTMLEYLPTEFAGIASIGSSFTLGIGLFIFVLIYGMIKRKGWALLLSIAFMCFGIVASILNIFYTTAFQLPSTFGILGVILFSAAIYYLTRPHVRAAFH
;
A
#
# COMPACT_ATOMS: atom_id res chain seq x y z
N MET A 1 -18.87 6.23 -43.24
CA MET A 1 -17.76 6.73 -42.38
C MET A 1 -18.18 6.85 -40.90
N LEU A 2 -18.84 5.83 -40.32
CA LEU A 2 -19.34 5.88 -38.92
C LEU A 2 -18.62 4.92 -37.95
N PHE A 3 -17.63 4.16 -38.42
CA PHE A 3 -16.92 3.16 -37.61
C PHE A 3 -15.70 3.69 -36.86
N SER A 4 -15.24 4.91 -37.16
CA SER A 4 -14.01 5.47 -36.57
C SER A 4 -14.23 6.11 -35.19
N SER A 5 -15.43 6.60 -34.86
CA SER A 5 -15.66 7.28 -33.57
C SER A 5 -15.86 6.31 -32.40
N ASN A 6 -16.47 5.14 -32.62
CA ASN A 6 -16.74 4.16 -31.55
C ASN A 6 -15.48 3.49 -30.98
N VAL A 7 -14.43 3.36 -31.80
CA VAL A 7 -13.13 2.79 -31.36
C VAL A 7 -12.39 3.77 -30.44
N ASN A 8 -12.55 5.08 -30.65
CA ASN A 8 -11.90 6.11 -29.83
C ASN A 8 -12.59 6.31 -28.46
N ILE A 9 -13.90 6.08 -28.37
CA ILE A 9 -14.66 6.21 -27.13
C ILE A 9 -14.37 5.03 -26.18
N THR A 10 -14.26 3.82 -26.73
CA THR A 10 -13.95 2.61 -25.95
C THR A 10 -12.52 2.62 -25.42
N SER A 11 -11.54 3.07 -26.22
CA SER A 11 -10.15 3.23 -25.76
C SER A 11 -10.01 4.30 -24.66
N ALA A 12 -10.67 5.46 -24.81
CA ALA A 12 -10.66 6.53 -23.82
C ALA A 12 -11.32 6.11 -22.49
N MET A 13 -12.41 5.32 -22.54
CA MET A 13 -13.03 4.75 -21.34
C MET A 13 -12.12 3.74 -20.63
N HIS A 14 -11.40 2.88 -21.37
CA HIS A 14 -10.46 1.93 -20.78
C HIS A 14 -9.30 2.62 -20.06
N VAL A 15 -8.76 3.70 -20.63
CA VAL A 15 -7.68 4.50 -20.01
C VAL A 15 -8.16 5.20 -18.74
N ARG A 16 -9.38 5.78 -18.73
CA ARG A 16 -9.95 6.41 -17.53
C ARG A 16 -10.18 5.42 -16.40
N ARG A 17 -10.69 4.21 -16.68
CA ARG A 17 -10.91 3.18 -15.64
C ARG A 17 -9.60 2.68 -15.04
N ALA A 18 -8.55 2.51 -15.85
CA ALA A 18 -7.22 2.15 -15.36
C ALA A 18 -6.61 3.26 -14.48
N GLN A 19 -6.81 4.53 -14.85
CA GLN A 19 -6.34 5.68 -14.06
C GLN A 19 -7.06 5.78 -12.71
N LEU A 20 -8.38 5.57 -12.66
CA LEU A 20 -9.16 5.62 -11.41
C LEU A 20 -8.68 4.58 -10.39
N GLY A 21 -8.38 3.36 -10.82
CA GLY A 21 -7.90 2.32 -9.89
C GLY A 21 -6.49 2.58 -9.36
N ILE A 22 -5.59 3.15 -10.18
CA ILE A 22 -4.26 3.58 -9.72
C ILE A 22 -4.41 4.71 -8.70
N THR A 23 -5.28 5.69 -8.94
CA THR A 23 -5.55 6.77 -7.99
C THR A 23 -6.12 6.25 -6.66
N LEU A 24 -6.98 5.23 -6.71
CA LEU A 24 -7.54 4.60 -5.51
C LEU A 24 -6.45 3.91 -4.68
N ILE A 25 -5.55 3.17 -5.32
CA ILE A 25 -4.39 2.53 -4.66
C ILE A 25 -3.44 3.58 -4.08
N ILE A 26 -3.19 4.68 -4.81
CA ILE A 26 -2.39 5.81 -4.31
C ILE A 26 -3.03 6.41 -3.06
N GLY A 27 -4.35 6.64 -3.06
CA GLY A 27 -5.08 7.15 -1.90
C GLY A 27 -4.98 6.21 -0.70
N LEU A 28 -5.17 4.91 -0.91
CA LEU A 28 -5.02 3.88 0.12
C LEU A 28 -3.60 3.82 0.69
N LEU A 29 -2.58 3.87 -0.17
CA LEU A 29 -1.18 3.94 0.24
C LEU A 29 -0.91 5.22 1.03
N ALA A 30 -1.43 6.38 0.61
CA ALA A 30 -1.23 7.65 1.29
C ALA A 30 -1.82 7.61 2.71
N VAL A 31 -3.07 7.14 2.84
CA VAL A 31 -3.73 6.98 4.14
C VAL A 31 -2.96 5.98 5.01
N GLY A 32 -2.54 4.84 4.46
CA GLY A 32 -1.72 3.86 5.16
C GLY A 32 -0.36 4.40 5.60
N GLY A 33 0.31 5.19 4.76
CA GLY A 33 1.59 5.83 5.07
C GLY A 33 1.45 6.84 6.20
N ILE A 34 0.44 7.71 6.15
CA ILE A 34 0.13 8.67 7.23
C ILE A 34 -0.18 7.91 8.52
N TYR A 35 -1.02 6.89 8.47
CA TYR A 35 -1.36 6.05 9.63
C TYR A 35 -0.10 5.46 10.28
N ASN A 36 0.81 4.88 9.49
CA ASN A 36 2.07 4.33 10.00
C ASN A 36 2.94 5.40 10.68
N ILE A 37 3.06 6.58 10.09
CA ILE A 37 3.82 7.69 10.70
C ILE A 37 3.20 8.10 12.03
N VAL A 38 1.88 8.30 12.07
CA VAL A 38 1.16 8.72 13.28
C VAL A 38 1.33 7.69 14.39
N ILE A 39 1.11 6.40 14.10
CA ILE A 39 1.29 5.33 15.08
C ILE A 39 2.72 5.28 15.59
N ALA A 40 3.72 5.37 14.71
CA ALA A 40 5.11 5.34 15.14
C ALA A 40 5.48 6.51 16.09
N VAL A 41 4.99 7.71 15.81
CA VAL A 41 5.20 8.88 16.69
C VAL A 41 4.49 8.70 18.02
N LEU A 42 3.24 8.24 18.02
CA LEU A 42 2.47 7.99 19.24
C LEU A 42 3.11 6.91 20.10
N THR A 43 3.55 5.79 19.49
CA THR A 43 4.27 4.72 20.18
C THR A 43 5.58 5.25 20.77
N MET A 44 6.34 6.09 20.07
CA MET A 44 7.53 6.69 20.68
C MET A 44 7.19 7.54 21.91
N LEU A 45 6.19 8.42 21.81
CA LEU A 45 5.81 9.32 22.90
C LEU A 45 5.28 8.57 24.13
N GLU A 46 4.52 7.50 23.92
CA GLU A 46 3.94 6.69 24.99
C GLU A 46 4.99 5.89 25.76
N TYR A 47 5.96 5.30 25.05
CA TYR A 47 6.97 4.43 25.66
C TYR A 47 8.27 5.15 26.04
N LEU A 48 8.46 6.41 25.64
CA LEU A 48 9.63 7.24 26.00
C LEU A 48 9.95 7.26 27.51
N PRO A 49 8.96 7.38 28.43
CA PRO A 49 9.24 7.43 29.87
C PRO A 49 9.38 6.05 30.52
N THR A 50 9.33 4.96 29.75
CA THR A 50 9.34 3.59 30.27
C THR A 50 10.65 2.87 29.98
N GLU A 51 10.92 1.77 30.69
CA GLU A 51 12.10 0.91 30.44
C GLU A 51 12.10 0.26 29.04
N PHE A 52 10.94 0.26 28.36
CA PHE A 52 10.77 -0.24 27.00
C PHE A 52 11.12 0.77 25.91
N ALA A 53 11.57 1.99 26.27
CA ALA A 53 11.92 3.05 25.32
C ALA A 53 12.89 2.58 24.22
N GLY A 54 13.87 1.73 24.57
CA GLY A 54 14.83 1.18 23.60
C GLY A 54 14.15 0.36 22.50
N ILE A 55 13.30 -0.60 22.88
CA ILE A 55 12.58 -1.48 21.93
C ILE A 55 11.56 -0.68 21.13
N ALA A 56 10.81 0.20 21.79
CA ALA A 56 9.84 1.08 21.14
C ALA A 56 10.51 2.02 20.12
N SER A 57 11.73 2.50 20.40
CA SER A 57 12.46 3.37 19.48
C SER A 57 12.86 2.67 18.18
N ILE A 58 13.30 1.41 18.27
CA ILE A 58 13.68 0.59 17.12
C ILE A 58 12.45 0.29 16.27
N GLY A 59 11.37 -0.17 16.91
CA GLY A 59 10.11 -0.47 16.23
C GLY A 59 9.51 0.77 15.55
N SER A 60 9.51 1.92 16.23
CA SER A 60 8.98 3.16 15.68
C SER A 60 9.83 3.72 14.54
N SER A 61 11.16 3.61 14.63
CA SER A 61 12.07 4.04 13.55
C SER A 61 11.84 3.21 12.27
N PHE A 62 11.63 1.91 12.41
CA PHE A 62 11.32 1.03 11.29
C PHE A 62 9.96 1.40 10.65
N THR A 63 8.93 1.60 11.48
CA THR A 63 7.59 2.01 11.02
C THR A 63 7.59 3.38 10.34
N LEU A 64 8.38 4.34 10.84
CA LEU A 64 8.60 5.64 10.18
C LEU A 64 9.29 5.47 8.81
N GLY A 65 10.31 4.62 8.74
CA GLY A 65 10.98 4.29 7.48
C GLY A 65 10.01 3.71 6.45
N ILE A 66 9.12 2.81 6.87
CA ILE A 66 8.04 2.27 6.03
C ILE A 66 7.10 3.39 5.57
N GLY A 67 6.67 4.26 6.48
CA GLY A 67 5.82 5.41 6.16
C GLY A 67 6.42 6.30 5.08
N LEU A 68 7.69 6.67 5.21
CA LEU A 68 8.42 7.46 4.21
C LEU A 68 8.59 6.73 2.88
N PHE A 69 8.91 5.43 2.93
CA PHE A 69 9.04 4.59 1.74
C PHE A 69 7.74 4.55 0.93
N ILE A 70 6.58 4.51 1.60
CA ILE A 70 5.28 4.56 0.94
C ILE A 70 5.10 5.87 0.14
N PHE A 71 5.58 7.02 0.64
CA PHE A 71 5.54 8.27 -0.13
C PHE A 71 6.42 8.24 -1.37
N VAL A 72 7.59 7.59 -1.30
CA VAL A 72 8.46 7.38 -2.47
C VAL A 72 7.76 6.51 -3.51
N LEU A 73 7.07 5.45 -3.08
CA LEU A 73 6.25 4.62 -3.97
C LEU A 73 5.13 5.41 -4.62
N ILE A 74 4.39 6.21 -3.85
CA ILE A 74 3.33 7.08 -4.36
C ILE A 74 3.87 8.04 -5.42
N TYR A 75 5.00 8.69 -5.15
CA TYR A 75 5.64 9.59 -6.11
C TYR A 75 6.02 8.86 -7.40
N GLY A 76 6.63 7.67 -7.28
CA GLY A 76 6.95 6.82 -8.42
C GLY A 76 5.72 6.37 -9.21
N MET A 77 4.61 6.09 -8.51
CA MET A 77 3.33 5.72 -9.12
C MET A 77 2.69 6.89 -9.88
N ILE A 78 2.72 8.10 -9.32
CA ILE A 78 2.25 9.32 -9.97
C ILE A 78 3.06 9.61 -11.23
N LYS A 79 4.39 9.42 -11.17
CA LYS A 79 5.30 9.57 -12.32
C LYS A 79 5.27 8.39 -13.29
N ARG A 80 4.43 7.38 -13.03
CA ARG A 80 4.24 6.18 -13.86
C ARG A 80 5.54 5.47 -14.22
N LYS A 81 6.46 5.41 -13.26
CA LYS A 81 7.76 4.76 -13.46
C LYS A 81 7.67 3.25 -13.29
N GLY A 82 8.27 2.48 -14.21
CA GLY A 82 8.27 1.01 -14.15
C GLY A 82 8.83 0.43 -12.84
N TRP A 83 9.86 1.08 -12.26
CA TRP A 83 10.44 0.66 -10.98
C TRP A 83 9.46 0.80 -9.80
N ALA A 84 8.57 1.80 -9.83
CA ALA A 84 7.58 2.01 -8.77
C ALA A 84 6.54 0.89 -8.73
N LEU A 85 6.18 0.33 -9.90
CA LEU A 85 5.27 -0.82 -9.97
C LEU A 85 5.89 -2.06 -9.34
N LEU A 86 7.16 -2.34 -9.66
CA LEU A 86 7.87 -3.50 -9.12
C LEU A 86 8.07 -3.38 -7.59
N LEU A 87 8.51 -2.20 -7.12
CA LEU A 87 8.66 -1.94 -5.69
C LEU A 87 7.32 -1.96 -4.95
N SER A 88 6.22 -1.50 -5.57
CA SER A 88 4.89 -1.58 -4.98
C SER A 88 4.44 -3.02 -4.82
N ILE A 89 4.62 -3.88 -5.83
CA ILE A 89 4.28 -5.31 -5.72
C ILE A 89 5.10 -5.97 -4.61
N ALA A 90 6.42 -5.74 -4.58
CA ALA A 90 7.28 -6.27 -3.53
C ALA A 90 6.82 -5.81 -2.14
N PHE A 91 6.49 -4.53 -1.99
CA PHE A 91 5.99 -3.96 -0.74
C PHE A 91 4.66 -4.59 -0.31
N MET A 92 3.72 -4.78 -1.24
CA MET A 92 2.45 -5.45 -0.94
C MET A 92 2.65 -6.91 -0.51
N CYS A 93 3.62 -7.63 -1.09
CA CYS A 93 3.99 -8.98 -0.64
C CYS A 93 4.50 -8.97 0.81
N PHE A 94 5.38 -8.03 1.18
CA PHE A 94 5.81 -7.85 2.57
C PHE A 94 4.63 -7.50 3.48
N GLY A 95 3.69 -6.66 3.02
CA GLY A 95 2.46 -6.34 3.74
C GLY A 95 1.58 -7.56 4.01
N ILE A 96 1.48 -8.50 3.06
CA ILE A 96 0.77 -9.78 3.26
C ILE A 96 1.46 -10.60 4.35
N VAL A 97 2.78 -10.76 4.29
CA VAL A 97 3.54 -11.50 5.31
C VAL A 97 3.35 -10.88 6.70
N ALA A 98 3.45 -9.55 6.80
CA ALA A 98 3.23 -8.83 8.06
C ALA A 98 1.79 -9.01 8.57
N SER A 99 0.80 -9.01 7.67
CA SER A 99 -0.61 -9.23 8.03
C SER A 99 -0.84 -10.66 8.53
N ILE A 100 -0.21 -11.67 7.90
CA ILE A 100 -0.28 -13.07 8.35
C ILE A 100 0.36 -13.20 9.74
N LEU A 101 1.52 -12.59 9.97
CA LEU A 101 2.16 -12.56 11.29
C LEU A 101 1.26 -11.90 12.32
N ASN A 102 0.62 -10.78 11.97
CA ASN A 102 -0.33 -10.09 12.85
C ASN A 102 -1.53 -11.00 13.21
N ILE A 103 -2.09 -11.75 12.25
CA ILE A 103 -3.14 -12.75 12.53
C ILE A 103 -2.63 -13.79 13.52
N PHE A 104 -1.41 -14.31 13.31
CA PHE A 104 -0.83 -15.32 14.19
C PHE A 104 -0.66 -14.78 15.63
N TYR A 105 -0.08 -13.59 15.80
CA TYR A 105 0.09 -12.96 17.11
C TYR A 105 -1.26 -12.65 17.78
N THR A 106 -2.18 -11.99 17.07
CA THR A 106 -3.50 -11.64 17.63
C THR A 106 -4.29 -12.88 18.05
N THR A 107 -4.23 -13.97 17.27
CA THR A 107 -4.84 -15.25 17.65
C THR A 107 -4.19 -15.86 18.89
N ALA A 108 -2.86 -15.80 19.01
CA ALA A 108 -2.14 -16.28 20.18
C ALA A 108 -2.48 -15.49 21.46
N PHE A 109 -2.79 -14.19 21.34
CA PHE A 109 -3.17 -13.32 22.45
C PHE A 109 -4.69 -13.12 22.60
N GLN A 110 -5.52 -13.92 21.90
CA GLN A 110 -6.99 -13.83 21.91
C GLN A 110 -7.56 -12.43 21.57
N LEU A 111 -6.81 -11.65 20.78
CA LEU A 111 -7.22 -10.36 20.26
C LEU A 111 -7.94 -10.53 18.91
N PRO A 112 -8.82 -9.58 18.52
CA PRO A 112 -9.51 -9.64 17.25
C PRO A 112 -8.52 -9.56 16.07
N SER A 113 -8.49 -10.61 15.25
CA SER A 113 -7.62 -10.74 14.06
C SER A 113 -8.17 -10.03 12.81
N THR A 114 -9.28 -9.30 12.95
CA THR A 114 -10.00 -8.62 11.85
C THR A 114 -9.08 -7.71 11.03
N PHE A 115 -8.20 -6.96 11.69
CA PHE A 115 -7.26 -6.05 11.00
C PHE A 115 -6.24 -6.80 10.14
N GLY A 116 -5.73 -7.93 10.62
CA GLY A 116 -4.82 -8.77 9.85
C GLY A 116 -5.50 -9.38 8.63
N ILE A 117 -6.73 -9.88 8.79
CA ILE A 117 -7.51 -10.46 7.67
C ILE A 117 -7.82 -9.39 6.61
N LEU A 118 -8.27 -8.21 7.03
CA LEU A 118 -8.51 -7.09 6.12
C LEU A 118 -7.23 -6.66 5.40
N GLY A 119 -6.09 -6.64 6.08
CA GLY A 119 -4.77 -6.36 5.50
C GLY A 119 -4.42 -7.33 4.38
N VAL A 120 -4.57 -8.64 4.60
CA VAL A 120 -4.31 -9.67 3.57
C VAL A 120 -5.19 -9.46 2.34
N ILE A 121 -6.49 -9.23 2.53
CA ILE A 121 -7.45 -9.01 1.42
C ILE A 121 -7.06 -7.76 0.63
N LEU A 122 -6.78 -6.66 1.32
CA LEU A 122 -6.45 -5.37 0.71
C LEU A 122 -5.17 -5.46 -0.12
N PHE A 123 -4.10 -6.02 0.44
CA PHE A 123 -2.82 -6.17 -0.26
C PHE A 123 -2.92 -7.14 -1.43
N SER A 124 -3.67 -8.24 -1.29
CA SER A 124 -3.92 -9.18 -2.38
C SER A 124 -4.70 -8.54 -3.53
N ALA A 125 -5.75 -7.76 -3.21
CA ALA A 125 -6.52 -7.02 -4.20
C ALA A 125 -5.67 -5.96 -4.92
N ALA A 126 -4.79 -5.26 -4.19
CA ALA A 126 -3.86 -4.29 -4.76
C ALA A 126 -2.87 -4.94 -5.74
N ILE A 127 -2.28 -6.09 -5.39
CA ILE A 127 -1.38 -6.86 -6.29
C ILE A 127 -2.12 -7.31 -7.54
N TYR A 128 -3.32 -7.88 -7.38
CA TYR A 128 -4.14 -8.32 -8.50
C TYR A 128 -4.45 -7.15 -9.46
N TYR A 129 -4.71 -5.96 -8.92
CA TYR A 129 -4.99 -4.79 -9.74
C TYR A 129 -3.74 -4.24 -10.44
N LEU A 130 -2.60 -4.17 -9.74
CA LEU A 130 -1.33 -3.68 -10.29
C LEU A 130 -0.75 -4.60 -11.37
N THR A 131 -1.03 -5.91 -11.31
CA THR A 131 -0.55 -6.90 -12.29
C THR A 131 -1.37 -6.92 -13.59
N ARG A 132 -2.50 -6.22 -13.68
CA ARG A 132 -3.30 -6.17 -14.91
C ARG A 132 -2.50 -5.55 -16.08
N PRO A 133 -2.60 -6.12 -17.29
CA PRO A 133 -1.81 -5.67 -18.45
C PRO A 133 -2.08 -4.20 -18.82
N HIS A 134 -3.33 -3.73 -18.68
CA HIS A 134 -3.71 -2.34 -18.93
C HIS A 134 -3.05 -1.34 -17.96
N VAL A 135 -2.84 -1.76 -16.70
CA VAL A 135 -2.18 -0.95 -15.67
C VAL A 135 -0.69 -0.97 -15.93
N ARG A 136 -0.10 -2.15 -16.17
CA ARG A 136 1.32 -2.33 -16.46
C ARG A 136 1.77 -1.56 -17.72
N ALA A 137 0.92 -1.50 -18.74
CA ALA A 137 1.17 -0.71 -19.96
C ALA A 137 1.19 0.80 -19.72
N ALA A 138 0.63 1.28 -18.61
CA ALA A 138 0.68 2.69 -18.24
C ALA A 138 2.01 3.09 -17.57
N PHE A 139 2.86 2.13 -17.19
CA PHE A 139 4.17 2.38 -16.58
C PHE A 139 5.29 2.12 -17.58
N HIS A 140 6.23 3.06 -17.67
CA HIS A 140 7.41 3.02 -18.56
C HIS A 140 8.72 3.11 -17.77
#